data_AF-B4EDP8-F1
#
_entry.id   AF-B4EDP8-F1
#
_cell.length_a   1.000
_cell.length_b   1.000
_cell.length_c   1.000
_cell.angle_alpha   90.00
_cell.angle_beta   90.00
_cell.angle_gamma   90.00
#
_symmetry.space_group_name_H-M   'P 1'
#
loop_
_entity.id
_entity.type
_entity.pdbx_description
1 polymer ?
#
loop_
_entity_poly.entity_id
_entity_poly.type
_entity_poly.pdbx_seq_one_letter_code
_entity_poly.pdbx_strand_id
1 'polypeptide(L)'
;MKKIFISTFLASLAILSFGIFAKQPKIDSVKNHPYTEVKISYATSDLTKCSFQYSPVDFCDEKHVATYNDTLKTQAPDFNGHYILLTYPEFKNYHQRSVVAIDTQTGVVYPLPIDAFSGFMHGRPAAKDEGKISYSIKSNKVCISGAMLVYRSFEEGNFCFEFVGDKFVGHHTEYMYP
;
A
#
# COMPACT_ATOMS: atom_id res chain seq x y z
N MET A 1 59.56 -52.09 26.18
CA MET A 1 60.87 -51.63 25.66
C MET A 1 60.66 -51.01 24.27
N LYS A 2 61.30 -49.85 24.05
CA LYS A 2 61.54 -49.10 22.80
C LYS A 2 60.35 -48.52 22.01
N LYS A 3 60.17 -47.21 22.21
CA LYS A 3 59.69 -46.23 21.22
C LYS A 3 60.78 -46.00 20.16
N ILE A 4 60.41 -45.77 18.90
CA ILE A 4 61.19 -44.96 17.95
C ILE A 4 60.22 -44.10 17.12
N PHE A 5 60.47 -42.79 17.18
CA PHE A 5 59.91 -41.70 16.38
C PHE A 5 60.57 -41.65 14.99
N ILE A 6 59.82 -41.31 13.93
CA ILE A 6 60.36 -40.59 12.76
C ILE A 6 59.32 -39.54 12.31
N SER A 7 59.84 -38.36 12.02
CA SER A 7 59.17 -37.07 11.88
C SER A 7 59.19 -36.57 10.43
N THR A 8 58.13 -35.82 10.08
CA THR A 8 58.07 -34.65 9.17
C THR A 8 58.47 -34.77 7.69
N PHE A 9 57.53 -34.40 6.81
CA PHE A 9 57.76 -33.41 5.75
C PHE A 9 56.50 -32.54 5.57
N LEU A 10 56.61 -31.25 5.90
CA LEU A 10 55.61 -30.22 5.62
C LEU A 10 55.94 -29.58 4.26
N ALA A 11 54.95 -29.51 3.36
CA ALA A 11 54.98 -28.65 2.19
C ALA A 11 53.71 -27.79 2.20
N SER A 12 53.85 -26.53 2.61
CA SER A 12 52.76 -25.55 2.60
C SER A 12 52.73 -24.85 1.24
N LEU A 13 51.68 -25.13 0.47
CA LEU A 13 51.37 -24.49 -0.81
C LEU A 13 50.70 -23.13 -0.53
N ALA A 14 51.36 -22.02 -0.89
CA ALA A 14 50.78 -20.68 -0.78
C ALA A 14 49.80 -20.45 -1.95
N ILE A 15 48.49 -20.39 -1.65
CA ILE A 15 47.47 -20.03 -2.64
C ILE A 15 47.34 -18.50 -2.65
N LEU A 16 47.78 -17.89 -3.75
CA LEU A 16 47.53 -16.48 -4.07
C LEU A 16 46.05 -16.31 -4.42
N SER A 17 45.26 -15.88 -3.45
CA SER A 17 43.86 -15.51 -3.64
C SER A 17 43.79 -14.17 -4.37
N PHE A 18 43.65 -14.20 -5.70
CA PHE A 18 43.23 -13.02 -6.46
C PHE A 18 41.80 -12.65 -6.06
N GLY A 19 41.67 -11.66 -5.19
CA GLY A 19 40.39 -11.02 -4.87
C GLY A 19 39.87 -10.28 -6.09
N ILE A 20 39.12 -10.97 -6.95
CA ILE A 20 38.29 -10.33 -7.97
C ILE A 20 37.13 -9.67 -7.22
N PHE A 21 37.29 -8.38 -6.89
CA PHE A 21 36.18 -7.53 -6.47
C PHE A 21 35.25 -7.33 -7.66
N ALA A 22 34.29 -8.23 -7.84
CA ALA A 22 33.17 -8.01 -8.74
C ALA A 22 32.35 -6.84 -8.17
N LYS A 23 32.35 -5.70 -8.87
CA LYS A 23 31.42 -4.59 -8.62
C LYS A 23 30.00 -5.16 -8.77
N GLN A 24 29.26 -5.30 -7.68
CA GLN A 24 27.83 -5.61 -7.77
C GLN A 24 27.17 -4.54 -8.64
N PRO A 25 26.35 -4.92 -9.64
CA PRO A 25 25.59 -3.95 -10.40
C PRO A 25 24.70 -3.19 -9.42
N LYS A 26 24.79 -1.85 -9.44
CA LYS A 26 23.80 -0.99 -8.80
C LYS A 26 22.46 -1.37 -9.42
N ILE A 27 21.58 -1.93 -8.61
CA ILE A 27 20.17 -2.03 -8.98
C ILE A 27 19.73 -0.58 -9.06
N ASP A 28 19.57 -0.06 -10.28
CA ASP A 28 18.89 1.20 -10.48
C ASP A 28 17.49 1.02 -9.90
N SER A 29 17.25 1.64 -8.75
CA SER A 29 15.92 1.70 -8.17
C SER A 29 15.02 2.32 -9.22
N VAL A 30 14.11 1.53 -9.81
CA VAL A 30 13.10 2.04 -10.74
C VAL A 30 12.37 3.16 -10.01
N LYS A 31 12.58 4.39 -10.48
CA LYS A 31 12.01 5.57 -9.84
C LYS A 31 10.55 5.67 -10.27
N ASN A 32 9.63 5.71 -9.31
CA ASN A 32 8.22 5.90 -9.61
C ASN A 32 7.98 7.28 -10.25
N HIS A 33 6.93 7.37 -11.05
CA HIS A 33 6.44 8.64 -11.58
C HIS A 33 6.01 9.57 -10.43
N PRO A 34 6.28 10.88 -10.51
CA PRO A 34 5.76 11.85 -9.54
C PRO A 34 4.23 11.85 -9.48
N TYR A 35 3.64 12.31 -8.37
CA TYR A 35 2.19 12.49 -8.27
C TYR A 35 1.67 13.38 -9.40
N THR A 36 0.54 12.99 -10.00
CA THR A 36 -0.08 13.70 -11.12
C THR A 36 -1.45 14.25 -10.72
N GLU A 37 -2.39 13.37 -10.38
CA GLU A 37 -3.76 13.75 -10.02
C GLU A 37 -4.45 12.66 -9.20
N VAL A 38 -5.57 13.02 -8.56
CA VAL A 38 -6.55 12.06 -8.07
C VAL A 38 -7.63 11.88 -9.12
N LYS A 39 -7.93 10.63 -9.48
CA LYS A 39 -9.02 10.28 -10.40
C LYS A 39 -10.09 9.46 -9.68
N ILE A 40 -11.30 9.99 -9.66
CA ILE A 40 -12.49 9.34 -9.09
C ILE A 40 -13.47 9.07 -10.23
N SER A 41 -13.69 7.79 -10.57
CA SER A 41 -14.60 7.38 -11.66
C SER A 41 -16.07 7.26 -11.25
N TYR A 42 -16.44 7.84 -10.10
CA TYR A 42 -17.80 7.89 -9.55
C TYR A 42 -18.23 9.35 -9.34
N ALA A 43 -19.46 9.59 -8.90
CA ALA A 43 -19.95 10.94 -8.63
C ALA A 43 -19.05 11.68 -7.63
N THR A 44 -18.62 12.89 -7.98
CA THR A 44 -17.73 13.72 -7.16
C THR A 44 -18.43 14.96 -6.62
N SER A 45 -17.91 15.47 -5.51
CA SER A 45 -18.30 16.77 -4.97
C SER A 45 -18.00 17.89 -5.97
N ASP A 46 -18.97 18.76 -6.25
CA ASP A 46 -18.77 19.92 -7.10
C ASP A 46 -17.78 20.94 -6.52
N LEU A 47 -17.56 20.92 -5.20
CA LEU A 47 -16.69 21.86 -4.51
C LEU A 47 -15.21 21.51 -4.68
N THR A 48 -14.85 20.24 -4.52
CA THR A 48 -13.45 19.79 -4.53
C THR A 48 -13.07 19.07 -5.81
N LYS A 49 -14.03 18.38 -6.46
CA LYS A 49 -13.81 17.39 -7.53
C LYS A 49 -12.87 16.23 -7.16
N CYS A 50 -12.31 16.24 -5.94
CA CYS A 50 -11.41 15.25 -5.36
C CYS A 50 -12.00 14.55 -4.13
N SER A 51 -13.33 14.59 -3.99
CA SER A 51 -14.09 13.84 -2.99
C SER A 51 -15.22 13.11 -3.69
N PHE A 52 -15.59 11.93 -3.21
CA PHE A 52 -16.88 11.34 -3.58
C PHE A 52 -18.01 12.29 -3.21
N GLN A 53 -19.13 12.23 -3.94
CA GLN A 53 -20.29 13.05 -3.63
C GLN A 53 -20.71 12.82 -2.17
N TYR A 54 -20.80 13.91 -1.40
CA TYR A 54 -21.10 13.92 0.04
C TYR A 54 -20.05 13.33 0.99
N SER A 55 -18.93 12.80 0.49
CA SER A 55 -17.83 12.38 1.35
C SER A 55 -17.16 13.59 2.01
N PRO A 56 -16.80 13.51 3.30
CA PRO A 56 -16.01 14.55 3.96
C PRO A 56 -14.51 14.45 3.62
N VAL A 57 -14.06 13.41 2.91
CA VAL A 57 -12.65 13.18 2.60
C VAL A 57 -12.29 13.90 1.30
N ASP A 58 -11.38 14.88 1.40
CA ASP A 58 -10.76 15.50 0.24
C ASP A 58 -9.41 14.84 -0.04
N PHE A 59 -9.37 13.99 -1.07
CA PHE A 59 -8.18 13.24 -1.44
C PHE A 59 -7.10 14.11 -2.10
N CYS A 60 -7.39 15.38 -2.42
CA CYS A 60 -6.44 16.34 -3.02
C CYS A 60 -5.93 17.39 -2.03
N ASP A 61 -6.34 17.33 -0.75
CA ASP A 61 -5.83 18.28 0.23
C ASP A 61 -4.30 18.15 0.45
N GLU A 62 -3.71 19.15 1.11
CA GLU A 62 -2.26 19.23 1.27
C GLU A 62 -1.67 17.99 1.99
N LYS A 63 -2.39 17.44 2.98
CA LYS A 63 -1.93 16.28 3.76
C LYS A 63 -1.89 15.01 2.90
N HIS A 64 -2.88 14.82 2.03
CA HIS A 64 -2.93 13.69 1.09
C HIS A 64 -1.85 13.80 0.03
N VAL A 65 -1.78 14.96 -0.66
CA VAL A 65 -0.80 15.18 -1.74
C VAL A 65 0.63 15.04 -1.22
N ALA A 66 0.93 15.54 -0.01
CA ALA A 66 2.23 15.35 0.62
C ALA A 66 2.54 13.86 0.85
N THR A 67 1.54 13.08 1.31
CA THR A 67 1.71 11.64 1.56
C THR A 67 1.90 10.86 0.27
N TYR A 68 1.18 11.19 -0.82
CA TYR A 68 1.38 10.54 -2.11
C TYR A 68 2.79 10.79 -2.66
N ASN A 69 3.25 12.04 -2.57
CA ASN A 69 4.59 12.41 -3.01
C ASN A 69 5.69 11.70 -2.23
N ASP A 70 5.53 11.55 -0.91
CA ASP A 70 6.47 10.79 -0.09
C ASP A 70 6.44 9.29 -0.40
N THR A 71 5.25 8.73 -0.54
CA THR A 71 5.03 7.32 -0.88
C THR A 71 5.69 6.97 -2.22
N LEU A 72 5.46 7.77 -3.26
CA LEU A 72 6.06 7.58 -4.58
C LEU A 72 7.59 7.69 -4.57
N LYS A 73 8.19 8.43 -3.63
CA LYS A 73 9.66 8.51 -3.49
C LYS A 73 10.26 7.33 -2.75
N THR A 74 9.51 6.72 -1.84
CA THR A 74 10.08 5.83 -0.81
C THR A 74 9.63 4.38 -0.93
N GLN A 75 8.50 4.10 -1.58
CA GLN A 75 7.90 2.77 -1.62
C GLN A 75 7.94 2.16 -3.03
N ALA A 76 8.19 0.85 -3.09
CA ALA A 76 8.04 0.07 -4.31
C ALA A 76 6.57 -0.40 -4.45
N PRO A 77 6.09 -0.71 -5.68
CA PRO A 77 4.78 -1.29 -5.88
C PRO A 77 4.53 -2.52 -5.00
N ASP A 78 3.37 -2.57 -4.37
CA ASP A 78 2.94 -3.67 -3.50
C ASP A 78 1.52 -4.21 -3.82
N PHE A 79 0.87 -3.64 -4.84
CA PHE A 79 -0.49 -3.98 -5.26
C PHE A 79 -0.61 -4.04 -6.79
N ASN A 80 -1.34 -5.03 -7.31
CA ASN A 80 -1.75 -5.12 -8.71
C ASN A 80 -0.63 -4.83 -9.75
N GLY A 81 0.56 -5.40 -9.54
CA GLY A 81 1.72 -5.25 -10.41
C GLY A 81 2.52 -3.96 -10.18
N HIS A 82 1.95 -2.81 -10.51
CA HIS A 82 2.67 -1.52 -10.51
C HIS A 82 1.94 -0.44 -9.70
N TYR A 83 1.03 -0.83 -8.82
CA TYR A 83 0.36 0.08 -7.91
C TYR A 83 0.95 -0.04 -6.51
N ILE A 84 0.83 1.03 -5.74
CA ILE A 84 1.00 1.02 -4.29
C ILE A 84 -0.38 1.15 -3.67
N LEU A 85 -0.76 0.26 -2.75
CA LEU A 85 -1.98 0.43 -1.97
C LEU A 85 -1.66 1.22 -0.69
N LEU A 86 -1.98 2.51 -0.71
CA LEU A 86 -1.73 3.41 0.41
C LEU A 86 -2.97 3.51 1.30
N THR A 87 -2.74 3.46 2.61
CA THR A 87 -3.77 3.74 3.62
C THR A 87 -3.40 4.99 4.41
N TYR A 88 -4.36 5.91 4.59
CA TYR A 88 -4.13 7.20 5.26
C TYR A 88 -5.00 7.35 6.51
N PRO A 89 -4.48 7.80 7.66
CA PRO A 89 -5.27 7.89 8.91
C PRO A 89 -6.17 9.14 8.94
N GLU A 90 -7.37 9.05 8.34
CA GLU A 90 -8.35 10.15 8.26
C GLU A 90 -8.82 10.66 9.61
N PHE A 91 -9.31 9.74 10.46
CA PHE A 91 -9.89 10.08 11.75
C PHE A 91 -9.21 9.27 12.85
N LYS A 92 -8.02 9.73 13.25
CA LYS A 92 -7.12 9.05 14.20
C LYS A 92 -7.79 8.66 15.51
N ASN A 93 -8.64 9.53 16.06
CA ASN A 93 -9.36 9.28 17.32
C ASN A 93 -10.38 8.12 17.23
N TYR A 94 -10.73 7.72 16.01
CA TYR A 94 -11.67 6.62 15.73
C TYR A 94 -10.99 5.43 15.05
N HIS A 95 -9.66 5.43 14.95
CA HIS A 95 -8.87 4.41 14.24
C HIS A 95 -9.29 4.21 12.77
N GLN A 96 -9.76 5.28 12.13
CA GLN A 96 -10.30 5.24 10.78
C GLN A 96 -9.26 5.66 9.74
N ARG A 97 -9.17 4.87 8.67
CA ARG A 97 -8.20 5.04 7.57
C ARG A 97 -8.91 5.04 6.22
N SER A 98 -8.57 5.95 5.32
CA SER A 98 -8.94 5.86 3.90
C SER A 98 -7.94 4.97 3.16
N VAL A 99 -8.30 4.59 1.92
CA VAL A 99 -7.46 3.73 1.06
C VAL A 99 -7.44 4.28 -0.35
N VAL A 100 -6.27 4.32 -0.96
CA VAL A 100 -6.08 4.65 -2.37
C VAL A 100 -5.12 3.66 -3.04
N ALA A 101 -5.30 3.40 -4.33
CA ALA A 101 -4.27 2.81 -5.18
C ALA A 101 -3.53 3.92 -5.92
N ILE A 102 -2.19 3.91 -5.88
CA ILE A 102 -1.33 4.87 -6.58
C ILE A 102 -0.63 4.13 -7.71
N ASP A 103 -0.87 4.54 -8.95
CA ASP A 103 -0.15 4.02 -10.11
C ASP A 103 1.28 4.56 -10.11
N THR A 104 2.29 3.69 -9.98
CA THR A 104 3.69 4.14 -9.95
C THR A 104 4.26 4.49 -11.31
N GLN A 105 3.57 4.20 -12.40
CA GLN A 105 3.98 4.51 -13.77
C GLN A 105 3.45 5.86 -14.24
N THR A 106 2.28 6.27 -13.74
CA THR A 106 1.63 7.53 -14.13
C THR A 106 1.48 8.55 -12.99
N GLY A 107 1.62 8.10 -11.74
CA GLY A 107 1.41 8.93 -10.55
C GLY A 107 -0.04 9.30 -10.29
N VAL A 108 -1.00 8.66 -10.97
CA VAL A 108 -2.43 8.85 -10.75
C VAL A 108 -2.88 8.08 -9.50
N VAL A 109 -3.72 8.70 -8.70
CA VAL A 109 -4.26 8.15 -7.45
C VAL A 109 -5.74 7.82 -7.61
N TYR A 110 -6.13 6.62 -7.22
CA TYR A 110 -7.49 6.10 -7.32
C TYR A 110 -8.03 5.76 -5.94
N PRO A 111 -8.95 6.56 -5.38
CA PRO A 111 -9.54 6.27 -4.08
C PRO A 111 -10.47 5.06 -4.10
N LEU A 112 -10.45 4.28 -3.03
CA LEU A 112 -11.47 3.28 -2.75
C LEU A 112 -12.78 4.01 -2.38
N PRO A 113 -13.97 3.59 -2.89
CA PRO A 113 -15.23 4.31 -2.71
C PRO A 113 -15.84 4.09 -1.33
N ILE A 114 -15.11 4.53 -0.31
CA ILE A 114 -15.47 4.56 1.10
C ILE A 114 -14.93 5.87 1.70
N ASP A 115 -15.47 6.30 2.83
CA ASP A 115 -14.85 7.40 3.59
C ASP A 115 -13.62 6.90 4.34
N ALA A 116 -13.81 5.80 5.09
CA ALA A 116 -12.75 5.18 5.85
C ALA A 116 -13.12 3.74 6.27
N PHE A 117 -12.14 2.99 6.75
CA PHE A 117 -12.35 1.74 7.47
C PHE A 117 -11.60 1.75 8.81
N SER A 118 -12.04 0.89 9.72
CA SER A 118 -11.43 0.68 11.03
C SER A 118 -11.63 -0.78 11.47
N GLY A 119 -11.24 -1.10 12.70
CA GLY A 119 -11.58 -2.37 13.34
C GLY A 119 -13.07 -2.55 13.54
N PHE A 120 -13.47 -3.72 14.02
CA PHE A 120 -14.86 -3.93 14.41
C PHE A 120 -15.23 -3.03 15.61
N MET A 121 -16.36 -2.33 15.49
CA MET A 121 -16.96 -1.50 16.52
C MET A 121 -17.76 -2.35 17.52
N HIS A 122 -18.42 -3.43 17.08
CA HIS A 122 -19.22 -4.33 17.92
C HIS A 122 -20.19 -3.58 18.85
N GLY A 123 -20.99 -2.68 18.25
CA GLY A 123 -21.98 -1.86 18.97
C GLY A 123 -21.41 -0.69 19.78
N ARG A 124 -20.09 -0.43 19.71
CA ARG A 124 -19.47 0.76 20.32
C ARG A 124 -19.55 1.97 19.39
N PRO A 125 -19.36 3.21 19.92
CA PRO A 125 -19.25 4.41 19.09
C PRO A 125 -18.02 4.43 18.17
N ALA A 126 -16.99 3.63 18.46
CA ALA A 126 -15.76 3.56 17.68
C ALA A 126 -15.07 2.19 17.79
N ALA A 127 -14.23 1.87 16.82
CA ALA A 127 -13.33 0.73 16.86
C ALA A 127 -12.24 0.93 17.92
N LYS A 128 -11.57 -0.17 18.33
CA LYS A 128 -10.41 -0.13 19.23
C LYS A 128 -9.08 -0.24 18.49
N ASP A 129 -9.14 -0.51 17.20
CA ASP A 129 -8.00 -0.75 16.32
C ASP A 129 -8.37 -0.34 14.89
N GLU A 130 -7.38 -0.39 14.00
CA GLU A 130 -7.49 0.08 12.61
C GLU A 130 -8.11 -0.96 11.66
N GLY A 131 -8.44 -2.15 12.15
CA GLY A 131 -8.94 -3.26 11.34
C GLY A 131 -7.84 -3.93 10.52
N LYS A 132 -8.25 -4.74 9.55
CA LYS A 132 -7.33 -5.48 8.69
C LYS A 132 -7.62 -5.18 7.24
N ILE A 133 -6.57 -4.93 6.48
CA ILE A 133 -6.62 -4.82 5.03
C ILE A 133 -5.68 -5.88 4.44
N SER A 134 -6.12 -6.55 3.38
CA SER A 134 -5.37 -7.61 2.70
C SER A 134 -5.37 -7.36 1.21
N TYR A 135 -4.19 -7.44 0.62
CA TYR A 135 -3.92 -7.16 -0.79
C TYR A 135 -2.57 -7.80 -1.16
N SER A 136 -2.22 -7.80 -2.44
CA SER A 136 -0.91 -8.28 -2.87
C SER A 136 -0.51 -7.72 -4.23
N ILE A 137 0.79 -7.77 -4.50
CA ILE A 137 1.38 -7.38 -5.79
C ILE A 137 0.87 -8.21 -6.97
N LYS A 138 0.34 -9.42 -6.73
CA LYS A 138 -0.11 -10.35 -7.78
C LYS A 138 -1.64 -10.37 -7.96
N SER A 139 -2.36 -9.49 -7.29
CA SER A 139 -3.82 -9.44 -7.29
C SER A 139 -4.30 -8.01 -7.44
N ASN A 140 -5.36 -7.82 -8.21
CA ASN A 140 -6.09 -6.55 -8.26
C ASN A 140 -7.16 -6.44 -7.16
N LYS A 141 -7.24 -7.42 -6.26
CA LYS A 141 -8.22 -7.48 -5.19
C LYS A 141 -7.67 -6.92 -3.88
N VAL A 142 -8.46 -6.09 -3.20
CA VAL A 142 -8.25 -5.62 -1.83
C VAL A 142 -9.45 -6.04 -0.98
N CYS A 143 -9.19 -6.55 0.22
CA CYS A 143 -10.25 -6.90 1.17
C CYS A 143 -10.01 -6.27 2.53
N ILE A 144 -11.05 -5.67 3.08
CA ILE A 144 -11.11 -5.06 4.41
C ILE A 144 -11.92 -5.96 5.33
N SER A 145 -11.38 -6.27 6.50
CA SER A 145 -12.09 -6.95 7.59
C SER A 145 -12.18 -5.98 8.78
N GLY A 146 -13.40 -5.54 9.09
CA GLY A 146 -13.64 -4.56 10.15
C GLY A 146 -14.94 -3.79 9.94
N ALA A 147 -14.96 -2.53 10.39
CA ALA A 147 -16.05 -1.59 10.16
C ALA A 147 -15.67 -0.62 9.02
N MET A 148 -16.59 -0.41 8.08
CA MET A 148 -16.44 0.46 6.93
C MET A 148 -17.43 1.62 7.04
N LEU A 149 -16.91 2.85 7.00
CA LEU A 149 -17.70 4.08 6.94
C LEU A 149 -17.92 4.46 5.48
N VAL A 150 -19.19 4.54 5.09
CA VAL A 150 -19.62 5.06 3.79
C VAL A 150 -20.84 5.93 4.02
N TYR A 151 -20.78 7.18 3.58
CA TYR A 151 -21.93 8.09 3.58
C TYR A 151 -22.72 8.06 4.90
N ARG A 152 -22.06 8.48 5.99
CA ARG A 152 -22.66 8.60 7.34
C ARG A 152 -23.15 7.28 7.97
N SER A 153 -22.94 6.14 7.33
CA SER A 153 -23.32 4.82 7.82
C SER A 153 -22.10 3.92 8.01
N PHE A 154 -22.18 3.04 9.00
CA PHE A 154 -21.19 1.99 9.22
C PHE A 154 -21.76 0.63 8.84
N GLU A 155 -20.97 -0.16 8.13
CA GLU A 155 -21.18 -1.58 7.93
C GLU A 155 -20.03 -2.38 8.54
N GLU A 156 -20.31 -3.52 9.16
CA GLU A 156 -19.29 -4.42 9.69
C GLU A 156 -19.24 -5.72 8.90
N GLY A 157 -18.03 -6.18 8.55
CA GLY A 157 -17.89 -7.42 7.79
C GLY A 157 -16.55 -7.60 7.11
N ASN A 158 -16.59 -8.38 6.04
CA ASN A 158 -15.48 -8.60 5.12
C ASN A 158 -15.87 -8.04 3.75
N PHE A 159 -15.28 -6.93 3.38
CA PHE A 159 -15.61 -6.17 2.17
C PHE A 159 -14.46 -6.32 1.18
N CYS A 160 -14.76 -6.81 -0.02
CA CYS A 160 -13.74 -7.01 -1.05
C CYS A 160 -14.06 -6.21 -2.29
N PHE A 161 -13.02 -5.60 -2.83
CA PHE A 161 -13.06 -4.79 -4.04
C PHE A 161 -12.00 -5.27 -5.02
N GLU A 162 -12.27 -5.12 -6.29
CA GLU A 162 -11.33 -5.38 -7.39
C GLU A 162 -11.06 -4.08 -8.13
N PHE A 163 -9.79 -3.78 -8.37
CA PHE A 163 -9.37 -2.63 -9.16
C PHE A 163 -9.40 -3.01 -10.65
N VAL A 164 -10.29 -2.37 -11.42
CA VAL A 164 -10.54 -2.68 -12.84
C VAL A 164 -10.54 -1.39 -13.64
N GLY A 165 -9.57 -1.27 -14.55
CA GLY A 165 -9.37 -0.05 -15.32
C GLY A 165 -8.91 1.09 -14.42
N ASP A 166 -9.82 2.02 -14.13
CA ASP A 166 -9.55 3.22 -13.34
C ASP A 166 -10.40 3.31 -12.06
N LYS A 167 -11.01 2.21 -11.62
CA LYS A 167 -11.91 2.21 -10.47
C LYS A 167 -11.95 0.88 -9.71
N PHE A 168 -12.36 0.97 -8.45
CA PHE A 168 -12.71 -0.20 -7.66
C PHE A 168 -14.17 -0.60 -7.88
N VAL A 169 -14.40 -1.89 -8.08
CA VAL A 169 -15.72 -2.55 -8.18
C VAL A 169 -15.81 -3.70 -7.18
N GLY A 170 -16.94 -4.39 -7.08
CA GLY A 170 -17.11 -5.54 -6.17
C GLY A 170 -18.15 -5.25 -5.10
N HIS A 171 -17.76 -5.23 -3.83
CA HIS A 171 -18.66 -4.83 -2.75
C HIS A 171 -19.23 -3.42 -3.04
N HIS A 172 -20.55 -3.33 -3.12
CA HIS A 172 -21.22 -2.12 -3.57
C HIS A 172 -21.38 -1.14 -2.42
N THR A 173 -21.03 0.13 -2.63
CA THR A 173 -21.12 1.19 -1.62
C THR A 173 -22.00 2.33 -2.14
N GLU A 174 -22.46 3.19 -1.24
CA GLU A 174 -23.33 4.33 -1.60
C GLU A 174 -22.71 5.25 -2.66
N TYR A 175 -21.38 5.33 -2.74
CA TYR A 175 -20.67 6.13 -3.74
C TYR A 175 -20.60 5.49 -5.13
N MET A 176 -21.04 4.23 -5.27
CA MET A 176 -21.06 3.54 -6.57
C MET A 176 -22.39 3.67 -7.32
N TYR A 177 -23.41 4.28 -6.70
CA TYR A 177 -24.65 4.61 -7.40
C TYR A 177 -24.42 5.78 -8.38
N PRO A 178 -25.13 5.78 -9.53
CA PRO A 178 -25.00 6.81 -10.56
C PRO A 178 -25.54 8.19 -10.14
#